data_AF-A0A069PE81-F1
#
_entry.id   AF-A0A069PE81-F1
#
_cell.length_a   1.000
_cell.length_b   1.000
_cell.length_c   1.000
_cell.angle_alpha   90.00
_cell.angle_beta   90.00
_cell.angle_gamma   90.00
#
_symmetry.space_group_name_H-M   'P 1'
#
loop_
_entity.id
_entity.type
_entity.pdbx_description
1 polymer ?
#
loop_
_entity_poly.entity_id
_entity_poly.type
_entity_poly.pdbx_seq_one_letter_code
_entity_poly.pdbx_strand_id
1 'polypeptide(L)'
;MTSRQIRRLVERLREHGAQGLVSRRRSKPGNNRLNAVTAERARSIIRERYADFGPTLAREKLYECHGIRLAKETVRRLMTDAGPWVPRRQRPPKVYQPRARRACLSELTQIDGSEHAWFEDRAPQCMLLVYVDDARHRSRRSYRA
;
A
#
# COMPACT_ATOMS: atom_id res chain seq x y z
N MET A 1 -20.21 29.17 12.91
CA MET A 1 -21.63 28.76 13.06
C MET A 1 -22.49 29.99 12.90
N THR A 2 -23.54 29.96 12.06
CA THR A 2 -24.37 31.15 11.83
C THR A 2 -25.58 31.20 12.77
N SER A 3 -26.09 32.39 13.07
CA SER A 3 -27.26 32.58 13.94
C SER A 3 -28.49 31.80 13.44
N ARG A 4 -28.63 31.66 12.11
CA ARG A 4 -29.69 30.87 11.47
C ARG A 4 -29.54 29.36 11.74
N GLN A 5 -28.31 28.85 11.72
CA GLN A 5 -28.04 27.44 12.04
C GLN A 5 -28.34 27.15 13.51
N ILE A 6 -28.01 28.07 14.42
CA ILE A 6 -28.28 27.94 15.86
C ILE A 6 -29.78 27.89 16.12
N ARG A 7 -30.57 28.83 15.59
CA ARG A 7 -32.04 28.80 15.71
C ARG A 7 -32.64 27.49 15.21
N ARG A 8 -32.18 27.01 14.05
CA ARG A 8 -32.65 25.74 13.47
C ARG A 8 -32.29 24.51 14.31
N LEU A 9 -31.20 24.54 15.07
CA LEU A 9 -30.83 23.46 16.00
C LEU A 9 -31.65 23.54 17.30
N VAL A 10 -31.90 24.75 17.82
CA VAL A 10 -32.75 24.97 19.00
C VAL A 10 -34.18 24.53 18.73
N GLU A 11 -34.76 24.88 17.58
CA GLU A 11 -36.10 24.41 17.17
C GLU A 11 -36.15 22.88 17.12
N ARG A 12 -35.17 22.23 16.49
CA ARG A 12 -35.12 20.76 16.43
C ARG A 12 -34.95 20.08 17.78
N LEU A 13 -34.18 20.69 18.68
CA LEU A 13 -34.02 20.20 20.04
C LEU A 13 -35.34 20.27 20.80
N ARG A 14 -36.14 21.33 20.59
CA ARG A 14 -37.47 21.47 21.19
C ARG A 14 -38.47 20.46 20.62
N GLU A 15 -38.46 20.23 19.31
CA GLU A 15 -39.43 19.34 18.65
C GLU A 15 -39.12 17.84 18.82
N HIS A 16 -37.83 17.47 18.81
CA HIS A 16 -37.41 16.07 18.71
C HIS A 16 -36.40 15.66 19.79
N GLY A 17 -36.17 16.50 20.80
CA GLY A 17 -35.18 16.27 21.84
C GLY A 17 -33.76 16.14 21.28
N ALA A 18 -32.89 15.45 22.03
CA ALA A 18 -31.49 15.25 21.64
C ALA A 18 -31.33 14.53 20.29
N GLN A 19 -32.28 13.68 19.90
CA GLN A 19 -32.26 12.99 18.60
C GLN A 19 -32.37 13.98 17.42
N GLY A 20 -33.04 15.13 17.61
CA GLY A 20 -33.16 16.19 16.60
C GLY A 20 -31.85 16.87 16.23
N LEU A 21 -30.83 16.78 17.09
CA LEU A 21 -29.49 17.32 16.86
C LEU A 21 -28.63 16.37 16.00
N VAL A 22 -29.00 15.09 15.89
CA VAL A 22 -28.31 14.14 15.03
C VAL A 22 -28.48 14.58 13.57
N SER A 23 -27.38 14.57 12.82
CA SER A 23 -27.43 14.88 11.39
C SER A 23 -28.42 13.97 10.69
N ARG A 24 -29.40 14.55 10.00
CA ARG A 24 -30.37 13.82 9.17
C ARG A 24 -29.74 13.10 7.96
N ARG A 25 -28.45 13.31 7.72
CA ARG A 25 -27.64 12.56 6.74
C ARG A 25 -26.99 11.31 7.34
N ARG A 26 -26.98 11.17 8.68
CA ARG A 26 -26.47 9.98 9.35
C ARG A 26 -27.28 8.78 8.88
N SER A 27 -26.58 7.70 8.53
CA SER A 27 -27.16 6.47 7.97
C SER A 27 -27.82 6.60 6.58
N LYS A 28 -27.76 7.78 5.93
CA LYS A 28 -28.18 7.91 4.53
C LYS A 28 -27.01 7.63 3.58
N PRO A 29 -27.27 6.99 2.43
CA PRO A 29 -26.27 6.86 1.36
C PRO A 29 -25.71 8.24 0.97
N GLY A 30 -24.39 8.36 0.83
CA GLY A 30 -23.78 9.56 0.31
C GLY A 30 -24.13 9.79 -1.16
N ASN A 31 -24.23 11.04 -1.60
CA ASN A 31 -24.55 11.38 -2.99
C ASN A 31 -23.57 10.78 -4.01
N ASN A 32 -22.32 10.52 -3.60
CA ASN A 32 -21.27 9.93 -4.45
C ASN A 32 -21.14 8.41 -4.25
N ARG A 33 -22.19 7.74 -3.75
CA ARG A 33 -22.16 6.29 -3.54
C ARG A 33 -22.05 5.59 -4.89
N LEU A 34 -21.07 4.71 -5.01
CA LEU A 34 -20.92 3.85 -6.18
C LEU A 34 -22.18 2.96 -6.32
N ASN A 35 -22.69 2.84 -7.54
CA ASN A 35 -23.78 1.92 -7.85
C ASN A 35 -23.39 0.50 -7.39
N ALA A 36 -24.28 -0.15 -6.64
CA ALA A 36 -24.05 -1.48 -6.08
C ALA A 36 -23.76 -2.53 -7.17
N VAL A 37 -24.44 -2.44 -8.31
CA VAL A 37 -24.24 -3.35 -9.46
C VAL A 37 -22.83 -3.18 -10.02
N THR A 38 -22.37 -1.94 -10.21
CA THR A 38 -21.01 -1.66 -10.69
C THR A 38 -19.96 -2.10 -9.67
N ALA A 39 -20.21 -1.89 -8.38
CA ALA A 39 -19.33 -2.32 -7.30
C ALA A 39 -19.15 -3.84 -7.29
N GLU A 40 -20.26 -4.58 -7.40
CA GLU A 40 -20.24 -6.04 -7.38
C GLU A 40 -19.60 -6.62 -8.63
N ARG A 41 -19.92 -6.06 -9.80
CA ARG A 41 -19.26 -6.44 -11.06
C ARG A 41 -17.75 -6.24 -11.00
N ALA A 42 -17.30 -5.09 -10.48
CA ALA A 42 -15.87 -4.82 -10.32
C ALA A 42 -15.21 -5.79 -9.33
N ARG A 43 -15.87 -6.09 -8.21
CA ARG A 43 -15.39 -7.07 -7.22
C ARG A 43 -15.23 -8.46 -7.82
N SER A 44 -16.22 -8.95 -8.57
CA SER A 44 -16.16 -10.28 -9.21
C SER A 44 -14.98 -10.37 -10.18
N ILE A 45 -14.84 -9.37 -11.06
CA ILE A 45 -13.74 -9.31 -12.02
C ILE A 45 -12.38 -9.30 -11.33
N ILE A 46 -12.20 -8.48 -10.28
CA ILE A 46 -10.93 -8.44 -9.56
C ILE A 46 -10.61 -9.80 -8.95
N ARG A 47 -11.58 -10.43 -8.29
CA ARG A 47 -11.39 -11.74 -7.65
C ARG A 47 -11.08 -12.84 -8.65
N GLU A 48 -11.75 -12.85 -9.80
CA GLU A 48 -11.61 -13.91 -10.81
C GLU A 48 -10.38 -13.77 -11.70
N ARG A 49 -9.97 -12.53 -12.01
CA ARG A 49 -8.96 -12.27 -13.05
C ARG A 49 -7.71 -11.54 -12.57
N TYR A 50 -7.77 -10.85 -11.43
CA TYR A 50 -6.71 -9.93 -10.97
C TYR A 50 -6.45 -10.06 -9.47
N ALA A 51 -6.55 -11.28 -8.92
CA ALA A 51 -6.42 -11.52 -7.49
C ALA A 51 -5.02 -11.20 -6.94
N ASP A 52 -3.99 -11.30 -7.79
CA ASP A 52 -2.59 -11.02 -7.51
C ASP A 52 -2.20 -9.54 -7.73
N PHE A 53 -3.11 -8.72 -8.25
CA PHE A 53 -2.79 -7.34 -8.62
C PHE A 53 -2.89 -6.38 -7.44
N GLY A 54 -2.06 -5.33 -7.49
CA GLY A 54 -2.25 -4.17 -6.62
C GLY A 54 -3.41 -3.27 -7.09
N PRO A 55 -3.96 -2.40 -6.22
CA PRO A 55 -5.09 -1.52 -6.56
C PRO A 55 -4.87 -0.61 -7.76
N THR A 56 -3.63 -0.20 -8.01
CA THR A 56 -3.28 0.62 -9.18
C THR A 56 -3.47 -0.17 -10.48
N LEU A 57 -2.88 -1.37 -10.56
CA LEU A 57 -2.92 -2.19 -11.75
C LEU A 57 -4.31 -2.79 -11.98
N ALA A 58 -5.00 -3.19 -10.91
CA ALA A 58 -6.39 -3.64 -11.00
C ALA A 58 -7.31 -2.53 -11.56
N ARG A 59 -7.09 -1.27 -11.16
CA ARG A 59 -7.81 -0.11 -11.73
C ARG A 59 -7.56 0.04 -13.23
N GLU A 60 -6.31 -0.11 -13.66
CA GLU A 60 -5.93 -0.02 -15.07
C GLU A 60 -6.63 -1.11 -15.88
N LYS A 61 -6.58 -2.37 -15.42
CA LYS A 61 -7.26 -3.47 -16.12
C LYS A 61 -8.78 -3.41 -16.09
N LEU A 62 -9.37 -2.92 -15.00
CA LEU A 62 -10.81 -2.65 -14.96
C LEU A 62 -11.23 -1.65 -16.04
N TYR A 63 -10.40 -0.63 -16.29
CA TYR A 63 -10.68 0.34 -17.33
C TYR A 63 -10.40 -0.22 -18.73
N GLU A 64 -9.19 -0.73 -18.97
CA GLU A 64 -8.72 -1.20 -20.28
C GLU A 64 -9.52 -2.40 -20.81
N CYS A 65 -9.81 -3.39 -19.96
CA CYS A 65 -10.41 -4.65 -20.40
C CYS A 65 -11.92 -4.73 -20.16
N HIS A 66 -12.47 -3.91 -19.26
CA HIS A 66 -13.88 -4.02 -18.83
C HIS A 66 -14.66 -2.71 -18.93
N GLY A 67 -14.01 -1.59 -19.30
CA GLY A 67 -14.65 -0.28 -19.40
C GLY A 67 -15.11 0.32 -18.06
N ILE A 68 -14.68 -0.26 -16.93
CA ILE A 68 -15.10 0.16 -15.60
C ILE A 68 -14.15 1.23 -15.08
N ARG A 69 -14.59 2.48 -15.10
CA ARG A 69 -13.79 3.62 -14.64
C ARG A 69 -14.06 3.90 -13.15
N LEU A 70 -13.10 3.55 -12.31
CA LEU A 70 -13.15 3.79 -10.87
C LEU A 70 -11.93 4.57 -10.40
N ALA A 71 -12.11 5.38 -9.36
CA ALA A 71 -10.97 5.97 -8.65
C ALA A 71 -10.13 4.86 -7.99
N LYS A 72 -8.81 5.05 -7.94
CA LYS A 72 -7.88 4.11 -7.29
C LYS A 72 -8.30 3.75 -5.86
N GLU A 73 -8.75 4.76 -5.11
CA GLU A 73 -9.18 4.59 -3.72
C GLU A 73 -10.46 3.75 -3.60
N THR A 74 -11.37 3.85 -4.58
CA THR A 74 -12.56 3.00 -4.65
C THR A 74 -12.16 1.55 -4.89
N VAL A 75 -11.25 1.28 -5.84
CA VAL A 75 -10.72 -0.05 -6.12
C VAL A 75 -10.03 -0.63 -4.87
N ARG A 76 -9.20 0.17 -4.20
CA ARG A 76 -8.52 -0.24 -2.96
C ARG A 76 -9.52 -0.70 -1.89
N ARG A 77 -10.60 0.04 -1.65
CA ARG A 77 -11.66 -0.38 -0.70
C ARG A 77 -12.34 -1.66 -1.15
N LEU A 78 -12.74 -1.77 -2.42
CA LEU A 78 -13.38 -2.97 -2.95
C LEU A 78 -12.50 -4.21 -2.76
N MET A 79 -11.18 -4.09 -2.97
CA MET A 79 -10.21 -5.17 -2.77
C MET A 79 -9.95 -5.48 -1.29
N THR A 80 -10.02 -4.48 -0.42
CA THR A 80 -9.88 -4.69 1.03
C THR A 80 -11.12 -5.43 1.56
N ASP A 81 -12.31 -5.00 1.15
CA ASP A 81 -13.58 -5.62 1.55
C ASP A 81 -13.73 -7.05 1.02
N ALA A 82 -13.24 -7.31 -0.19
CA ALA A 82 -13.35 -8.62 -0.84
C ALA A 82 -12.29 -9.64 -0.35
N GLY A 83 -11.28 -9.20 0.39
CA GLY A 83 -10.19 -10.04 0.90
C GLY A 83 -8.93 -10.26 0.03
N PRO A 84 -8.88 -10.06 -1.31
CA PRO A 84 -7.67 -10.37 -2.09
C PRO A 84 -6.51 -9.43 -1.80
N TRP A 85 -6.75 -8.28 -1.15
CA TRP A 85 -5.70 -7.31 -0.87
C TRP A 85 -5.64 -6.90 0.59
N VAL A 86 -4.54 -7.24 1.25
CA VAL A 86 -4.23 -6.79 2.61
C VAL A 86 -3.34 -5.54 2.55
N PRO A 87 -3.78 -4.40 3.12
CA PRO A 87 -2.97 -3.20 3.25
C PRO A 87 -1.62 -3.49 3.90
N ARG A 88 -0.54 -2.85 3.42
CA ARG A 88 0.82 -3.11 3.92
C ARG A 88 0.95 -3.00 5.45
N ARG A 89 0.25 -2.05 6.08
CA ARG A 89 0.23 -1.84 7.54
C ARG A 89 -0.42 -3.00 8.32
N GLN A 90 -1.28 -3.78 7.67
CA GLN A 90 -1.98 -4.94 8.26
C GLN A 90 -1.29 -6.26 7.93
N ARG A 91 -0.26 -6.26 7.07
CA ARG A 91 0.50 -7.48 6.78
C ARG A 91 1.32 -7.86 8.01
N PRO A 92 1.35 -9.14 8.40
CA PRO A 92 2.21 -9.58 9.50
C PRO A 92 3.66 -9.23 9.18
N PRO A 93 4.46 -8.85 10.19
CA PRO A 93 5.86 -8.56 10.00
C PRO A 93 6.55 -9.80 9.42
N LYS A 94 7.42 -9.59 8.43
CA LYS A 94 8.23 -10.68 7.89
C LYS A 94 9.18 -11.13 9.00
N VAL A 95 9.02 -12.37 9.46
CA VAL A 95 9.93 -12.97 10.44
C VAL A 95 11.19 -13.38 9.69
N TYR A 96 12.31 -12.72 10.01
CA TYR A 96 13.62 -13.11 9.51
C TYR A 96 14.23 -14.08 10.51
N GLN A 97 14.31 -15.36 10.15
CA GLN A 97 14.99 -16.35 10.99
C GLN A 97 16.51 -16.16 10.86
N PRO A 98 17.24 -15.89 11.96
CA PRO A 98 18.69 -15.89 11.93
C PRO A 98 19.21 -17.28 11.59
N ARG A 99 20.16 -17.36 10.67
CA ARG A 99 20.91 -18.58 10.39
C ARG A 99 22.11 -18.65 11.34
N ALA A 100 22.53 -19.85 11.73
CA ALA A 100 23.82 -20.03 12.41
C ALA A 100 24.98 -19.64 11.46
N ARG A 101 26.02 -19.01 12.02
CA ARG A 101 27.26 -18.72 11.30
C ARG A 101 27.98 -20.00 10.92
N ARG A 102 28.75 -19.96 9.83
CA ARG A 102 29.72 -21.00 9.47
C ARG A 102 30.82 -21.16 10.54
N ALA A 103 31.39 -22.36 10.62
CA ALA A 103 32.36 -22.71 11.65
C ALA A 103 33.76 -22.19 11.31
N CYS A 104 34.13 -22.25 10.03
CA CYS A 104 35.46 -21.85 9.55
C CYS A 104 35.40 -20.68 8.56
N LEU A 105 36.52 -19.96 8.47
CA LEU A 105 36.73 -18.92 7.47
C LEU A 105 36.57 -19.51 6.07
N SER A 106 36.05 -18.71 5.14
CA SER A 106 35.85 -19.03 3.72
C SER A 106 34.82 -20.12 3.41
N GLU A 107 34.20 -20.75 4.40
CA GLU A 107 33.06 -21.66 4.17
C GLU A 107 31.83 -20.94 3.58
N LEU A 108 31.65 -19.66 3.93
CA LEU A 108 30.65 -18.78 3.32
C LEU A 108 31.17 -17.34 3.30
N THR A 109 31.37 -16.82 2.09
CA THR A 109 31.70 -15.41 1.86
C THR A 109 30.56 -14.77 1.07
N GLN A 110 29.93 -13.75 1.64
CA GLN A 110 28.99 -12.91 0.90
C GLN A 110 29.77 -11.88 0.10
N ILE A 111 29.53 -11.85 -1.20
CA ILE A 111 30.09 -10.85 -2.11
C ILE A 111 28.94 -9.96 -2.54
N ASP A 112 29.09 -8.66 -2.35
CA ASP A 112 28.11 -7.68 -2.81
C ASP A 112 28.81 -6.53 -3.54
N GLY A 113 28.09 -5.92 -4.47
CA GLY A 113 28.57 -4.84 -5.33
C GLY A 113 27.69 -3.61 -5.17
N SER A 114 28.31 -2.44 -5.05
CA SER A 114 27.60 -1.16 -5.10
C SER A 114 28.25 -0.25 -6.13
N GLU A 115 27.43 0.34 -7.00
CA GLU A 115 27.88 1.29 -8.01
C GLU A 115 28.05 2.68 -7.38
N HIS A 116 29.17 3.34 -7.69
CA HIS A 116 29.51 4.66 -7.19
C HIS A 116 30.09 5.54 -8.31
N ALA A 117 29.55 6.74 -8.45
CA ALA A 117 30.10 7.77 -9.32
C ALA A 117 31.22 8.57 -8.61
N TRP A 118 32.24 7.90 -8.06
CA TRP A 118 33.32 8.59 -7.32
C TRP A 118 34.08 9.61 -8.14
N PHE A 119 34.05 9.47 -9.47
CA PHE A 119 34.71 10.38 -10.39
C PHE A 119 33.75 11.42 -10.99
N GLU A 120 32.49 11.45 -10.56
CA GLU A 120 31.45 12.33 -11.13
C GLU A 120 31.40 12.15 -12.66
N ASP A 121 31.58 13.23 -13.43
CA ASP A 121 31.59 13.19 -14.90
C ASP A 121 32.98 12.90 -15.50
N ARG A 122 34.02 12.74 -14.66
CA ARG A 122 35.41 12.57 -15.12
C ARG A 122 35.75 11.14 -15.50
N ALA A 123 34.94 10.17 -15.11
CA ALA A 123 35.07 8.77 -15.51
C ALA A 123 33.74 8.02 -15.34
N PRO A 124 33.58 6.83 -15.96
CA PRO A 124 32.46 5.94 -15.68
C PRO A 124 32.35 5.57 -14.19
N GLN A 125 31.14 5.17 -13.76
CA GLN A 125 30.92 4.69 -12.40
C GLN A 125 31.78 3.46 -12.10
N CYS A 126 32.30 3.39 -10.88
CA CYS A 126 33.07 2.25 -10.39
C CYS A 126 32.22 1.38 -9.48
N MET A 127 32.58 0.10 -9.39
CA MET A 127 31.92 -0.85 -8.50
C MET A 127 32.77 -1.08 -7.25
N LEU A 128 32.22 -0.74 -6.08
CA LEU A 128 32.76 -1.18 -4.81
C LEU A 128 32.33 -2.63 -4.58
N LEU A 129 33.31 -3.53 -4.54
CA LEU A 129 33.09 -4.93 -4.16
C LEU A 129 33.42 -5.13 -2.68
N VAL A 130 32.45 -5.61 -1.93
CA VAL A 130 32.59 -5.94 -0.50
C VAL A 130 32.47 -7.45 -0.32
N TYR A 131 33.42 -8.01 0.41
CA TYR A 131 33.46 -9.42 0.79
C TYR A 131 33.27 -9.50 2.30
N VAL A 132 32.27 -10.24 2.75
CA VAL A 132 32.02 -10.46 4.19
C VAL A 132 32.06 -11.95 4.47
N ASP A 133 33.01 -12.35 5.31
CA ASP A 133 33.10 -13.71 5.80
C ASP A 133 32.11 -13.96 6.95
N ASP A 134 31.27 -14.99 6.80
CA ASP A 134 30.19 -15.32 7.74
C ASP A 134 30.71 -15.78 9.11
N ALA A 135 31.89 -16.42 9.17
CA ALA A 135 32.38 -17.02 10.41
C ALA A 135 32.81 -15.96 11.45
N ARG A 136 33.37 -14.83 11.01
CA ARG A 136 33.85 -13.76 11.92
C ARG A 136 33.33 -12.35 11.62
N HIS A 137 32.47 -12.16 10.62
CA HIS A 137 32.03 -10.82 10.16
C HIS A 137 33.20 -9.90 9.77
N ARG A 138 34.29 -10.47 9.25
CA ARG A 138 35.42 -9.68 8.76
C ARG A 138 35.12 -9.22 7.33
N SER A 139 35.06 -7.90 7.12
CA SER A 139 34.88 -7.33 5.79
C SER A 139 36.22 -7.05 5.10
N ARG A 140 36.38 -7.45 3.84
CA ARG A 140 37.42 -6.97 2.92
C ARG A 140 36.76 -6.15 1.80
N ARG A 141 37.43 -5.09 1.36
CA ARG A 141 36.95 -4.23 0.26
C ARG A 141 37.94 -4.31 -0.89
N SER A 142 37.42 -4.40 -2.11
CA SER A 142 38.19 -4.28 -3.33
C SER A 142 37.50 -3.28 -4.25
N TYR A 143 38.32 -2.52 -4.98
CA TYR A 143 37.87 -1.52 -5.92
C TYR A 143 38.10 -2.06 -7.33
N ARG A 144 37.08 -2.01 -8.19
CA ARG A 144 37.24 -2.32 -9.61
C ARG A 144 36.80 -1.10 -10.42
N ALA A 145 37.78 -0.52 -11.11
CA ALA A 145 37.58 0.52 -12.12
C ALA A 145 37.14 -0.12 -13.45
#